data_AF-A0A536DDZ8-F1
#
_entry.id   AF-A0A536DDZ8-F1
#
_cell.length_a   1.000
_cell.length_b   1.000
_cell.length_c   1.000
_cell.angle_alpha   90.00
_cell.angle_beta   90.00
_cell.angle_gamma   90.00
#
_symmetry.space_group_name_H-M   'P 1'
#
loop_
_entity.id
_entity.type
_entity.pdbx_description
1 polymer ?
#
loop_
_entity_poly.entity_id
_entity_poly.type
_entity_poly.pdbx_seq_one_letter_code
_entity_poly.pdbx_strand_id
1 'polypeptide(L)'
;PSLNVIAAHFGYPWHLELLAMALHKTNIYIDISGWAPKYIPSEVIREMKGRLQDQFVFGSDYPFIQPERCLDELATMEVPEAALHKVLTENGKKLLGLS
;
A
#
# COMPACT_ATOMS: atom_id res chain seq x y z
N PRO A 1 -7.91 -16.47 11.68
CA PRO A 1 -7.91 -15.41 12.73
C PRO A 1 -8.67 -14.19 12.20
N SER A 2 -9.27 -13.36 13.06
CA SER A 2 -10.15 -12.24 12.67
C SER A 2 -9.54 -10.84 12.83
N LEU A 3 -8.36 -10.74 13.45
CA LEU A 3 -7.65 -9.47 13.59
C LEU A 3 -7.07 -9.05 12.23
N ASN A 4 -7.47 -7.89 11.73
CA ASN A 4 -6.79 -7.24 10.61
C ASN A 4 -5.53 -6.52 11.12
N VAL A 5 -4.44 -6.65 10.39
CA VAL A 5 -3.15 -5.99 10.71
C VAL A 5 -2.78 -5.10 9.55
N ILE A 6 -2.41 -3.85 9.83
CA ILE A 6 -1.82 -2.93 8.85
C ILE A 6 -0.35 -2.76 9.21
N ALA A 7 0.54 -3.18 8.33
CA ALA A 7 1.96 -2.95 8.46
C ALA A 7 2.32 -1.61 7.81
N ALA A 8 2.69 -0.64 8.66
CA ALA A 8 3.11 0.68 8.22
C ALA A 8 4.42 0.63 7.42
N HIS A 9 4.58 1.57 6.51
CA HIS A 9 5.83 1.83 5.78
C HIS A 9 6.38 0.59 5.08
N PHE A 10 5.45 -0.21 4.52
CA PHE A 10 5.71 -1.45 3.81
C PHE A 10 6.65 -2.41 4.54
N GLY A 11 6.72 -2.32 5.89
CA GLY A 11 7.56 -3.16 6.72
C GLY A 11 9.06 -2.91 6.59
N TYR A 12 9.49 -1.75 6.07
CA TYR A 12 10.92 -1.43 5.90
C TYR A 12 11.71 -1.60 7.23
N PRO A 13 12.92 -2.19 7.20
CA PRO A 13 13.68 -2.69 6.05
C PRO A 13 13.39 -4.16 5.65
N TRP A 14 12.36 -4.78 6.23
CA TRP A 14 11.97 -6.19 6.06
C TRP A 14 10.77 -6.36 5.12
N HIS A 15 10.68 -5.51 4.10
CA HIS A 15 9.52 -5.47 3.21
C HIS A 15 9.34 -6.75 2.41
N LEU A 16 10.43 -7.47 2.08
CA LEU A 16 10.35 -8.77 1.42
C LEU A 16 9.68 -9.83 2.30
N GLU A 17 10.04 -9.89 3.58
CA GLU A 17 9.41 -10.78 4.55
C GLU A 17 7.93 -10.41 4.75
N LEU A 18 7.62 -9.11 4.82
CA LEU A 18 6.23 -8.66 4.91
C LEU A 18 5.42 -9.07 3.68
N LEU A 19 5.95 -8.93 2.47
CA LEU A 19 5.29 -9.38 1.24
C LEU A 19 5.05 -10.89 1.27
N ALA A 20 6.01 -11.68 1.76
CA ALA A 20 5.85 -13.12 1.94
C ALA A 20 4.77 -13.47 2.98
N MET A 21 4.69 -12.71 4.08
CA MET A 21 3.63 -12.86 5.08
C MET A 21 2.25 -12.52 4.50
N ALA A 22 2.14 -11.39 3.79
CA ALA A 22 0.89 -10.93 3.17
C ALA A 22 0.40 -11.92 2.10
N LEU A 23 1.30 -12.57 1.37
CA LEU A 23 0.96 -13.65 0.45
C LEU A 23 0.30 -14.84 1.14
N HIS A 24 0.77 -15.20 2.33
CA HIS A 24 0.24 -16.32 3.07
C HIS A 24 -1.01 -15.93 3.89
N LYS A 25 -1.13 -14.66 4.29
CA LYS A 25 -2.14 -14.19 5.26
C LYS A 25 -2.93 -13.04 4.65
N THR A 26 -4.17 -13.33 4.26
CA THR A 26 -5.09 -12.36 3.63
C THR A 26 -5.57 -11.25 4.55
N ASN A 27 -5.33 -11.35 5.86
CA ASN A 27 -5.68 -10.35 6.88
C ASN A 27 -4.52 -9.39 7.20
N ILE A 28 -3.42 -9.45 6.45
CA ILE A 28 -2.30 -8.50 6.54
C ILE A 28 -2.43 -7.51 5.39
N TYR A 29 -2.51 -6.23 5.75
CA TYR A 29 -2.52 -5.10 4.84
C TYR A 29 -1.19 -4.36 4.92
N ILE A 30 -0.79 -3.73 3.83
CA ILE A 30 0.49 -3.05 3.66
C ILE A 30 0.20 -1.59 3.34
N ASP A 31 0.61 -0.72 4.24
CA ASP A 31 0.59 0.72 4.02
C ASP A 31 1.85 1.16 3.24
N ILE A 32 1.70 2.07 2.28
CA ILE A 32 2.80 2.57 1.44
C ILE A 32 3.41 3.90 1.94
N SER A 33 3.00 4.38 3.11
CA SER A 33 3.45 5.66 3.67
C SER A 33 4.91 5.68 4.13
N GLY A 34 5.40 6.85 4.56
CA GLY A 34 6.74 7.05 5.12
C GLY A 34 7.82 7.32 4.07
N TRP A 35 7.51 7.07 2.79
CA TRP A 35 8.37 7.35 1.65
C TRP A 35 7.57 8.02 0.54
N ALA A 36 8.22 8.89 -0.24
CA ALA A 36 7.59 9.39 -1.45
C ALA A 36 7.51 8.24 -2.49
N PRO A 37 6.40 8.08 -3.23
CA PRO A 37 6.14 6.91 -4.06
C PRO A 37 7.26 6.51 -5.01
N LYS A 38 7.98 7.49 -5.58
CA LYS A 38 9.10 7.20 -6.49
C LYS A 38 10.28 6.46 -5.85
N TYR A 39 10.35 6.43 -4.52
CA TYR A 39 11.41 5.74 -3.77
C TYR A 39 10.97 4.40 -3.18
N ILE A 40 9.68 4.02 -3.31
CA ILE A 40 9.20 2.73 -2.83
C ILE A 40 9.94 1.61 -3.59
N PRO A 41 10.43 0.55 -2.91
CA PRO A 41 11.11 -0.55 -3.58
C PRO A 41 10.27 -1.18 -4.70
N SER A 42 10.93 -1.50 -5.80
CA SER A 42 10.28 -1.99 -7.04
C SER A 42 9.41 -3.24 -6.83
N GLU A 43 9.83 -4.11 -5.91
CA GLU A 43 9.14 -5.32 -5.49
C GLU A 43 7.81 -5.02 -4.81
N VAL A 44 7.75 -3.98 -3.96
CA VAL A 44 6.53 -3.54 -3.29
C VAL A 44 5.54 -3.01 -4.34
N ILE A 45 6.03 -2.17 -5.26
CA ILE A 45 5.22 -1.66 -6.38
C ILE A 45 4.72 -2.79 -7.28
N ARG A 46 5.57 -3.78 -7.58
CA ARG A 46 5.18 -4.95 -8.39
C ARG A 46 4.06 -5.75 -7.73
N GLU A 47 4.14 -5.99 -6.42
CA GLU A 47 3.10 -6.72 -5.70
C GLU A 47 1.81 -5.92 -5.55
N MET A 48 1.91 -4.61 -5.33
CA MET A 48 0.79 -3.66 -5.29
C MET A 48 0.03 -3.62 -6.62
N LYS A 49 0.74 -3.67 -7.75
CA LYS A 49 0.13 -3.76 -9.09
C LYS A 49 -0.48 -5.13 -9.40
N GLY A 50 -0.12 -6.17 -8.64
CA GLY A 50 -0.31 -7.56 -9.02
C GLY A 50 -1.18 -8.34 -8.04
N ARG A 51 -0.61 -9.43 -7.52
CA ARG A 51 -1.34 -10.43 -6.73
C ARG A 51 -1.79 -9.93 -5.36
N LEU A 52 -1.15 -8.89 -4.82
CA LEU A 52 -1.48 -8.33 -3.51
C LEU A 52 -2.27 -7.01 -3.60
N GLN A 53 -2.75 -6.61 -4.78
CA GLN A 53 -3.43 -5.33 -5.00
C GLN A 53 -4.59 -5.02 -4.03
N ASP A 54 -5.25 -6.04 -3.47
CA ASP A 54 -6.37 -5.88 -2.51
C ASP A 54 -5.91 -5.76 -1.04
N GLN A 55 -4.60 -5.83 -0.79
CA GLN A 55 -3.96 -5.76 0.53
C GLN A 55 -3.12 -4.49 0.72
N PHE A 56 -2.99 -3.64 -0.29
CA PHE A 56 -2.28 -2.37 -0.15
C PHE A 56 -3.22 -1.22 0.21
N VAL A 57 -2.79 -0.32 1.08
CA VAL A 57 -3.52 0.91 1.43
C VAL A 57 -2.62 2.13 1.31
N PHE A 58 -3.20 3.25 0.90
CA PHE A 58 -2.51 4.52 0.80
C PHE A 58 -2.41 5.22 2.15
N GLY A 59 -1.23 5.77 2.42
CA GLY A 59 -0.98 6.79 3.42
C GLY A 59 0.20 7.65 2.96
N SER A 60 0.23 8.93 3.35
CA SER A 60 1.36 9.81 3.02
C SER A 60 2.39 9.92 4.14
N ASP A 61 2.01 9.59 5.38
CA ASP A 61 2.80 9.93 6.58
C ASP A 61 2.90 11.45 6.80
N TYR A 62 1.80 12.17 6.56
CA TYR A 62 1.68 13.58 6.92
C TYR A 62 1.89 13.76 8.44
N PRO A 63 2.66 14.77 8.89
CA PRO A 63 3.12 15.95 8.15
C PRO A 63 4.47 15.82 7.44
N PHE A 64 5.13 14.66 7.51
CA PHE A 64 6.48 14.48 6.97
C PHE A 64 6.50 14.48 5.44
N ILE A 65 5.47 13.89 4.82
CA ILE A 65 5.30 13.93 3.37
C ILE A 65 3.89 14.43 3.04
N GLN A 66 3.83 15.46 2.20
CA GLN A 66 2.57 16.05 1.76
C GLN A 66 1.76 15.05 0.93
N PRO A 67 0.47 14.84 1.23
CA PRO A 67 -0.40 13.96 0.45
C PRO A 67 -0.37 14.27 -1.05
N GLU A 68 -0.40 15.56 -1.40
CA GLU A 68 -0.41 16.03 -2.80
C GLU A 68 0.81 15.51 -3.54
N ARG A 69 2.00 15.59 -2.93
CA ARG A 69 3.22 15.05 -3.52
C ARG A 69 3.12 13.55 -3.79
N CYS A 70 2.56 12.78 -2.86
CA CYS A 70 2.40 11.35 -3.05
C CYS A 70 1.39 11.05 -4.18
N LEU A 71 0.28 11.77 -4.24
CA LEU A 71 -0.72 11.60 -5.29
C LEU A 71 -0.16 11.96 -6.67
N ASP A 72 0.57 13.07 -6.78
CA ASP A 72 1.23 13.49 -8.02
C ASP A 72 2.27 12.47 -8.48
N GLU A 73 3.12 11.97 -7.57
CA GLU A 73 4.11 10.95 -7.92
C GLU A 73 3.43 9.64 -8.35
N LEU A 74 2.40 9.16 -7.63
CA LEU A 74 1.65 7.96 -8.01
C LEU A 74 0.98 8.08 -9.38
N ALA A 75 0.44 9.25 -9.73
CA ALA A 75 -0.18 9.50 -11.02
C ALA A 75 0.80 9.39 -12.21
N THR A 76 2.10 9.58 -11.96
CA THR A 76 3.15 9.42 -12.97
C THR A 76 3.72 8.00 -13.05
N MET A 77 3.43 7.15 -12.07
CA MET A 77 3.92 5.78 -12.04
C MET A 77 3.09 4.88 -12.96
N GLU A 78 3.72 3.87 -13.55
CA GLU A 78 3.04 2.88 -14.41
C GLU A 78 2.21 1.86 -13.58
N VAL A 79 1.31 2.34 -12.73
CA VAL A 79 0.38 1.51 -11.94
C VAL A 79 -0.95 1.46 -12.71
N PRO A 80 -1.52 0.26 -12.97
CA PRO A 80 -2.83 0.16 -13.60
C PRO A 80 -3.89 0.90 -12.80
N GLU A 81 -4.76 1.65 -13.49
CA GLU A 81 -5.78 2.51 -12.85
C GLU A 81 -6.63 1.75 -11.82
N ALA A 82 -7.03 0.51 -12.13
CA ALA A 82 -7.79 -0.32 -11.20
C ALA A 82 -7.03 -0.65 -9.90
N ALA A 83 -5.72 -0.94 -9.99
CA ALA A 83 -4.88 -1.19 -8.81
C ALA A 83 -4.65 0.11 -8.03
N LEU A 84 -4.49 1.23 -8.73
CA LEU A 84 -4.34 2.55 -8.11
C LEU A 84 -5.62 2.96 -7.35
N HIS A 85 -6.79 2.74 -7.93
CA HIS A 85 -8.07 3.01 -7.26
C HIS A 85 -8.24 2.20 -5.97
N LYS A 86 -7.82 0.92 -6.00
CA LYS A 86 -7.85 0.05 -4.83
C LYS A 86 -6.98 0.55 -3.69
N VAL A 87 -5.71 0.83 -3.95
CA VAL A 87 -4.77 1.31 -2.93
C VAL A 87 -5.18 2.67 -2.39
N LEU A 88 -5.63 3.60 -3.24
CA LEU A 88 -6.00 4.95 -2.85
C LEU A 88 -7.31 5.01 -2.06
N THR A 89 -8.25 4.09 -2.30
CA THR A 89 -9.61 4.25 -1.75
C THR A 89 -10.28 2.93 -1.36
N GLU A 90 -10.43 1.99 -2.28
CA GLU A 90 -11.33 0.84 -2.05
C GLU A 90 -10.88 -0.05 -0.88
N ASN A 91 -9.58 -0.35 -0.81
CA ASN A 91 -9.05 -1.24 0.23
C ASN A 91 -9.19 -0.60 1.62
N GLY A 92 -8.93 0.70 1.73
CA GLY A 92 -9.11 1.46 2.97
C GLY A 92 -10.56 1.49 3.42
N LYS A 93 -11.50 1.76 2.50
CA LYS A 93 -12.94 1.72 2.77
C LYS A 93 -13.39 0.35 3.28
N LYS A 94 -13.00 -0.72 2.59
CA LYS A 94 -13.32 -2.10 2.98
C LYS A 94 -12.77 -2.45 4.36
N LEU A 95 -11.51 -2.07 4.63
CA LEU A 95 -10.85 -2.35 5.89
C LEU A 95 -11.51 -1.64 7.08
N LEU A 96 -11.99 -0.42 6.87
CA LEU A 96 -12.62 0.41 7.90
C LEU A 96 -14.15 0.24 7.99
N GLY A 97 -14.76 -0.59 7.13
CA GLY A 97 -16.21 -0.78 7.09
C GLY A 97 -16.97 0.46 6.61
N LEU A 98 -16.33 1.30 5.79
CA LEU A 98 -16.91 2.51 5.23
C LEU A 98 -17.51 2.20 3.86
N SER A 99 -18.73 1.65 3.84
CA SER A 99 -19.52 1.43 2.62
C SER A 99 -20.28 2.70 2.23
#